data_AF-A0A9Q0NZX9-F1
#
_entry.id   AF-A0A9Q0NZX9-F1
#
_cell.length_a   1.000
_cell.length_b   1.000
_cell.length_c   1.000
_cell.angle_alpha   90.00
_cell.angle_beta   90.00
_cell.angle_gamma   90.00
#
_symmetry.space_group_name_H-M   'P 1'
#
loop_
_entity.id
_entity.type
_entity.pdbx_description
1 polymer ?
#
loop_
_entity_poly.entity_id
_entity_poly.type
_entity_poly.pdbx_seq_one_letter_code
_entity_poly.pdbx_strand_id
1 'polypeptide(L)'
;MRLLSRKATCNTHGQDSSYFLGWQEYEKNPYDEIKNPTGIIQMGLAENQLSFDLLESWLANNQDASGFKKDGQSIFRELALFQDYHGLPAFKKVSSLLLCFFWSQANTRARTHTR
;
A
#
# COMPACT_ATOMS: atom_id res chain seq x y z
N MET A 1 7.72 41.15 8.06
CA MET A 1 6.53 40.38 7.62
C MET A 1 6.89 38.92 7.53
N ARG A 2 6.23 38.02 8.27
CA ARG A 2 6.29 36.58 8.00
C ARG A 2 5.20 36.27 6.97
N LEU A 3 5.60 36.10 5.71
CA LEU A 3 4.71 35.80 4.58
C LEU A 3 4.19 34.34 4.59
N LEU A 4 4.72 33.48 5.48
CA LEU A 4 4.42 32.06 5.52
C LEU A 4 4.05 31.59 6.94
N SER A 5 3.23 30.54 7.01
CA SER A 5 2.80 29.93 8.27
C SER A 5 3.97 29.28 9.03
N ARG A 6 3.85 29.15 10.36
CA ARG A 6 4.87 28.48 11.18
C ARG A 6 5.18 27.05 10.70
N LYS A 7 4.15 26.31 10.27
CA LYS A 7 4.32 24.95 9.70
C LYS A 7 5.16 24.95 8.42
N ALA A 8 5.03 25.97 7.57
CA ALA A 8 5.82 26.10 6.35
C ALA A 8 7.26 26.58 6.61
N THR A 9 7.50 27.30 7.72
CA THR A 9 8.83 27.84 8.05
C THR A 9 9.64 26.99 9.03
N CYS A 10 9.00 26.12 9.80
CA CYS A 10 9.68 25.25 10.75
C CYS A 10 10.11 23.95 10.06
N ASN A 11 11.37 23.56 10.26
CA ASN A 11 11.91 22.30 9.74
C ASN A 11 11.34 21.10 10.54
N THR A 12 10.05 20.81 10.34
CA THR A 12 9.33 19.73 11.04
C THR A 12 9.61 18.34 10.48
N HIS A 13 10.34 18.26 9.36
CA HIS A 13 10.54 16.99 8.66
C HIS A 13 11.48 16.05 9.43
N GLY A 14 12.37 16.59 10.26
CA GLY A 14 13.24 15.79 11.13
C GLY A 14 14.26 14.91 10.38
N GLN A 15 14.46 15.14 9.08
CA GLN A 15 15.46 14.44 8.26
C GLN A 15 16.89 14.58 8.80
N ASP A 16 17.16 15.65 9.54
CA ASP A 16 18.45 15.88 10.22
C ASP A 16 18.61 15.07 11.52
N SER A 17 17.59 14.28 11.91
CA SER A 17 17.68 13.41 13.07
C SER A 17 18.44 12.12 12.77
N SER A 18 19.11 11.59 13.79
CA SER A 18 19.91 10.36 13.68
C SER A 18 19.12 9.13 13.25
N TYR A 19 17.80 9.12 13.40
CA TYR A 19 16.92 8.03 12.94
C TYR A 19 16.94 7.83 11.42
N PHE A 20 17.26 8.86 10.64
CA PHE A 20 17.30 8.77 9.17
C PHE A 20 18.67 8.40 8.61
N LEU A 21 19.72 8.33 9.44
CA LEU A 21 21.07 8.01 8.96
C LEU A 21 21.12 6.64 8.26
N GLY A 22 20.45 5.63 8.81
CA GLY A 22 20.40 4.30 8.19
C GLY A 22 19.72 4.31 6.81
N TRP A 23 18.67 5.12 6.66
CA TRP A 23 17.98 5.30 5.38
C TRP A 23 18.81 6.07 4.35
N GLN A 24 19.52 7.12 4.77
CA GLN A 24 20.41 7.88 3.90
C GLN A 24 21.60 7.04 3.39
N GLU A 25 22.18 6.21 4.25
CA GLU A 25 23.26 5.31 3.85
C GLU A 25 22.76 4.18 2.93
N TYR A 26 21.56 3.66 3.19
CA TYR A 26 20.90 2.72 2.27
C TYR A 26 20.70 3.33 0.87
N GLU A 27 20.22 4.57 0.76
CA GLU A 27 20.03 5.25 -0.53
C GLU A 27 21.35 5.44 -1.30
N LYS A 28 22.47 5.66 -0.61
CA LYS A 28 23.80 5.81 -1.23
C LYS A 28 24.40 4.48 -1.66
N ASN A 29 24.11 3.39 -0.94
CA ASN A 29 24.72 2.09 -1.15
C ASN A 29 23.69 0.95 -1.04
N PRO A 30 22.69 0.88 -1.94
CA PRO A 30 21.67 -0.15 -1.89
C PRO A 30 22.26 -1.50 -2.31
N TYR A 31 21.85 -2.57 -1.64
CA TYR A 31 22.17 -3.93 -2.03
C TYR A 31 21.54 -4.30 -3.38
N ASP A 32 22.32 -4.94 -4.25
CA ASP A 32 21.86 -5.58 -5.49
C ASP A 32 22.62 -6.90 -5.66
N GLU A 33 21.91 -8.00 -5.89
CA GLU A 33 22.51 -9.35 -5.93
C GLU A 33 23.64 -9.49 -6.97
N ILE A 34 23.56 -8.72 -8.07
CA ILE A 34 24.49 -8.82 -9.20
C ILE A 34 25.44 -7.62 -9.23
N LYS A 35 24.90 -6.41 -9.03
CA LYS A 35 25.63 -5.15 -9.21
C LYS A 35 26.33 -4.69 -7.94
N ASN A 36 25.81 -5.04 -6.76
CA ASN A 36 26.33 -4.57 -5.48
C ASN A 36 25.99 -5.52 -4.32
N PRO A 37 26.61 -6.72 -4.28
CA PRO A 37 26.32 -7.72 -3.25
C PRO A 37 26.82 -7.30 -1.86
N THR A 38 27.63 -6.23 -1.77
CA THR A 38 28.12 -5.65 -0.52
C THR A 38 27.31 -4.44 -0.05
N GLY A 39 26.24 -4.09 -0.76
CA GLY A 39 25.35 -2.99 -0.39
C GLY A 39 24.54 -3.27 0.87
N ILE A 40 23.85 -2.25 1.37
CA ILE A 40 22.99 -2.33 2.55
C ILE A 40 21.66 -2.98 2.15
N ILE A 41 21.29 -4.05 2.86
CA ILE A 41 20.02 -4.75 2.67
C ILE A 41 18.91 -3.99 3.41
N GLN A 42 17.81 -3.74 2.71
CA GLN A 42 16.66 -3.05 3.30
C GLN A 42 15.85 -3.98 4.19
N MET A 43 15.89 -3.73 5.50
CA MET A 43 15.05 -4.40 6.50
C MET A 43 14.22 -3.41 7.32
N GLY A 44 14.30 -2.11 7.00
CA GLY A 44 13.62 -1.04 7.75
C GLY A 44 12.21 -0.71 7.27
N LEU A 45 11.76 -1.29 6.15
CA LEU A 45 10.44 -1.03 5.57
C LEU A 45 9.51 -2.22 5.82
N ALA A 46 8.35 -1.96 6.42
CA ALA A 46 7.29 -2.96 6.58
C ALA A 46 6.49 -3.11 5.28
N GLU A 47 7.06 -3.76 4.28
CA GLU A 47 6.43 -4.06 2.99
C GLU A 47 6.19 -5.58 2.84
N ASN A 48 5.08 -5.95 2.19
CA ASN A 48 4.76 -7.35 1.90
C ASN A 48 4.77 -7.58 0.38
N GLN A 49 5.83 -8.25 -0.10
CA GLN A 49 6.00 -8.60 -1.51
C GLN A 49 5.66 -10.08 -1.80
N LEU A 50 5.25 -10.87 -0.79
CA LEU A 50 5.11 -12.32 -0.88
C LEU A 50 3.87 -12.80 -1.67
N SER A 51 2.94 -11.90 -2.00
CA SER A 51 1.63 -12.28 -2.58
C SER A 51 1.31 -11.51 -3.87
N PHE A 52 2.32 -10.90 -4.50
CA PHE A 52 2.12 -10.17 -5.75
C PHE A 52 1.80 -11.09 -6.92
N ASP A 53 2.37 -12.30 -6.95
CA ASP A 53 2.07 -13.34 -7.92
C ASP A 53 0.56 -13.66 -8.01
N LEU A 54 -0.13 -13.70 -6.87
CA LEU A 54 -1.58 -13.93 -6.80
C LEU A 54 -2.37 -12.76 -7.40
N LEU A 55 -1.94 -11.52 -7.12
CA LEU A 55 -2.59 -10.31 -7.64
C LEU A 55 -2.36 -10.16 -9.15
N GLU A 56 -1.14 -10.38 -9.62
CA GLU A 56 -0.79 -10.34 -11.05
C GLU A 56 -1.58 -11.38 -11.84
N SER A 57 -1.64 -12.61 -11.32
CA SER A 57 -2.43 -13.70 -11.94
C SER A 57 -3.92 -13.35 -11.96
N TRP A 58 -4.45 -12.75 -10.91
CA TRP A 58 -5.84 -12.32 -10.88
C TRP A 58 -6.12 -11.20 -11.89
N LEU A 59 -5.24 -10.20 -11.98
CA LEU A 59 -5.36 -9.10 -12.95
C LEU A 59 -5.30 -9.60 -14.40
N ALA A 60 -4.39 -10.52 -14.71
CA ALA A 60 -4.28 -11.12 -16.04
C ALA A 60 -5.58 -11.81 -16.48
N ASN A 61 -6.28 -12.44 -15.53
CA ASN A 61 -7.55 -13.13 -15.77
C ASN A 61 -8.79 -12.20 -15.72
N ASN A 62 -8.66 -10.97 -15.22
CA ASN A 62 -9.77 -10.04 -14.98
C ASN A 62 -9.52 -8.66 -15.64
N GLN A 63 -9.28 -8.66 -16.95
CA GLN A 63 -8.89 -7.46 -17.72
C GLN A 63 -9.92 -6.31 -17.68
N ASP A 64 -11.20 -6.64 -17.49
CA ASP A 64 -12.28 -5.64 -17.43
C ASP A 64 -12.13 -4.70 -16.23
N ALA A 65 -11.64 -5.21 -15.09
CA ALA A 65 -11.45 -4.43 -13.87
C ALA A 65 -10.39 -3.32 -14.07
N SER A 66 -9.27 -3.64 -14.72
CA SER A 66 -8.23 -2.66 -15.06
C SER A 66 -8.60 -1.79 -16.27
N GLY A 67 -9.48 -2.28 -17.14
CA GLY A 67 -9.93 -1.58 -18.35
C GLY A 67 -11.00 -0.52 -18.10
N PHE A 68 -11.35 -0.23 -16.84
CA PHE A 68 -12.49 0.63 -16.47
C PHE A 68 -13.79 0.20 -17.14
N LYS A 69 -14.02 -1.12 -17.22
CA LYS A 69 -15.23 -1.70 -17.78
C LYS A 69 -16.06 -2.39 -16.71
N LYS A 70 -17.38 -2.29 -16.87
CA LYS A 70 -18.35 -3.05 -16.11
C LYS A 70 -19.39 -3.59 -17.09
N ASP A 71 -19.55 -4.91 -17.13
CA ASP A 71 -20.49 -5.59 -18.04
C ASP A 71 -20.31 -5.16 -19.51
N GLY A 72 -19.05 -4.98 -19.94
CA GLY A 72 -18.69 -4.54 -21.29
C GLY A 72 -18.82 -3.05 -21.57
N GLN A 73 -19.36 -2.25 -20.65
CA GLN A 73 -19.50 -0.80 -20.78
C GLN A 73 -18.38 -0.04 -20.08
N SER A 74 -17.92 1.06 -20.66
CA SER A 74 -16.93 1.95 -20.03
C SER A 74 -17.58 2.74 -18.89
N ILE A 75 -17.03 2.57 -17.68
CA ILE A 75 -17.44 3.32 -16.48
C ILE A 75 -16.45 4.44 -16.13
N PHE A 76 -15.49 4.72 -17.01
CA PHE A 76 -14.41 5.69 -16.77
C PHE A 76 -14.94 7.07 -16.35
N ARG A 77 -15.96 7.59 -17.05
CA ARG A 77 -16.53 8.92 -16.76
C ARG A 77 -17.21 8.97 -15.39
N GLU A 78 -17.89 7.91 -15.00
CA GLU A 78 -18.54 7.81 -13.69
C GLU A 78 -17.48 7.82 -12.58
N LEU A 79 -16.43 7.01 -12.72
CA LEU A 79 -15.33 6.95 -11.76
C LEU A 79 -14.52 8.25 -11.69
N ALA A 80 -14.25 8.89 -12.83
CA ALA A 80 -13.50 10.15 -12.88
C ALA A 80 -14.24 11.33 -12.24
N LEU A 81 -15.57 11.31 -12.29
CA LEU A 81 -16.43 12.34 -11.67
C LEU A 81 -16.83 11.98 -10.23
N PHE A 82 -16.48 10.79 -9.75
CA PHE A 82 -16.84 10.35 -8.42
C PHE A 82 -16.03 11.11 -7.36
N GLN A 83 -16.71 11.96 -6.59
CA GLN A 83 -16.10 12.82 -5.56
C GLN A 83 -16.80 12.69 -4.19
N ASP A 84 -17.73 11.74 -4.05
CA ASP A 84 -18.43 11.54 -2.79
C ASP A 84 -17.44 11.11 -1.70
N TYR A 85 -17.39 11.91 -0.63
CA TYR A 85 -16.53 11.67 0.53
C TYR A 85 -16.94 10.42 1.30
N HIS A 86 -18.15 9.91 1.10
CA HIS A 86 -18.52 8.59 1.58
C HIS A 86 -17.77 7.50 0.83
N GLY A 87 -17.29 7.67 -0.40
CA GLY A 87 -16.60 6.61 -1.14
C GLY A 87 -17.56 5.61 -1.81
N LEU A 88 -17.04 4.82 -2.75
CA LEU A 88 -17.82 3.89 -3.58
C LEU A 88 -18.55 2.84 -2.72
N PRO A 89 -19.90 2.73 -2.80
CA PRO A 89 -20.66 1.76 -2.00
C PRO A 89 -20.24 0.31 -2.22
N ALA A 90 -19.93 -0.06 -3.47
CA ALA A 90 -19.44 -1.40 -3.80
C ALA A 90 -18.10 -1.70 -3.12
N PHE A 91 -17.17 -0.74 -3.12
CA PHE A 91 -15.87 -0.87 -2.47
C PHE A 91 -16.01 -1.05 -0.96
N LYS A 92 -16.84 -0.24 -0.30
CA LYS A 92 -17.13 -0.37 1.14
C LYS A 92 -17.64 -1.76 1.51
N LYS A 93 -18.58 -2.28 0.73
CA LYS A 93 -19.18 -3.59 0.97
C LYS A 93 -18.12 -4.70 0.91
N VAL A 94 -17.26 -4.68 -0.12
CA VAL A 94 -16.18 -5.66 -0.26
C VAL A 94 -15.17 -5.53 0.88
N SER A 95 -14.76 -4.32 1.25
CA SER A 95 -13.83 -4.11 2.38
C SER A 95 -14.40 -4.63 3.71
N SER A 96 -15.69 -4.44 3.96
CA SER A 96 -16.35 -4.99 5.15
C SER A 96 -16.40 -6.51 5.14
N LEU A 97 -16.74 -7.13 4.00
CA LEU A 97 -16.76 -8.58 3.85
C LEU A 97 -15.37 -9.19 4.02
N LEU A 98 -14.34 -8.54 3.45
CA LEU A 98 -12.95 -8.96 3.58
C LEU A 98 -12.49 -8.93 5.05
N LEU A 99 -12.84 -7.87 5.79
CA LEU A 99 -12.53 -7.75 7.20
C LEU A 99 -13.22 -8.87 8.02
N CYS A 100 -14.50 -9.15 7.76
CA CYS A 100 -15.23 -10.24 8.40
C CYS A 100 -14.60 -11.61 8.10
N PHE A 101 -14.16 -11.84 6.86
CA PHE A 101 -13.48 -13.06 6.46
C PHE A 101 -12.19 -13.27 7.26
N PHE A 102 -11.30 -12.28 7.28
CA PHE A 102 -10.04 -12.38 8.05
C PHE A 102 -10.27 -12.55 9.54
N TRP A 103 -11.25 -11.85 10.11
CA TRP A 103 -11.61 -12.00 11.52
C TRP A 103 -12.10 -13.40 11.85
N SER A 104 -12.96 -13.99 10.99
CA SER A 104 -13.44 -15.36 11.13
C SER A 104 -12.31 -16.39 11.07
N GLN A 105 -11.37 -16.22 10.13
CA GLN A 105 -10.19 -17.09 10.00
C GLN A 105 -9.29 -17.02 11.25
N ALA A 106 -9.03 -15.81 11.75
CA ALA A 106 -8.24 -15.61 12.95
C ALA A 106 -8.88 -16.27 14.18
N ASN A 107 -10.20 -16.11 14.37
CA ASN A 107 -10.92 -16.70 15.50
C ASN A 107 -10.97 -18.23 15.42
N THR A 108 -11.12 -18.78 14.20
CA THR A 108 -11.10 -20.23 13.98
C THR A 108 -9.72 -20.82 14.32
N ARG A 109 -8.64 -20.16 13.88
CA ARG A 109 -7.25 -20.59 14.16
C ARG A 109 -6.87 -20.48 15.63
N ALA A 110 -7.38 -19.48 16.34
CA ALA A 110 -7.17 -19.35 17.79
C ALA A 110 -7.82 -20.50 18.58
N ARG A 111 -9.00 -20.96 18.14
CA ARG A 111 -9.74 -22.07 18.78
C ARG A 111 -9.13 -23.44 18.51
N THR A 112 -8.44 -23.64 17.39
CA THR A 112 -7.78 -24.92 17.09
C THR A 112 -6.43 -25.08 17.79
N HIS A 113 -5.73 -23.99 18.11
CA HIS A 113 -4.46 -24.03 18.86
C HIS A 113 -4.61 -24.07 20.38
N THR A 114 -5.83 -23.92 20.92
CA THR A 114 -6.13 -24.00 22.36
C THR A 114 -6.72 -25.36 22.77
N ARG A 115 -6.59 -26.39 21.94
CA ARG A 115 -6.91 -27.80 22.24
C ARG A 115 -5.69 -28.69 22.13
#